data_AF-A0A957F3F9-F1
#
_entry.id   AF-A0A957F3F9-F1
#
_cell.length_a   1.000
_cell.length_b   1.000
_cell.length_c   1.000
_cell.angle_alpha   90.00
_cell.angle_beta   90.00
_cell.angle_gamma   90.00
#
_symmetry.space_group_name_H-M   'P 1'
#
loop_
_entity.id
_entity.type
_entity.pdbx_description
1 polymer ?
#
loop_
_entity_poly.entity_id
_entity_poly.type
_entity_poly.pdbx_seq_one_letter_code
_entity_poly.pdbx_strand_id
1 'polypeptide(L)'
;RLCREKPAASPLGKAFDAAFSLRIREAGEFYHTLQPGEDEDLANIQRQAFAGMLWSKQYFNIDMPRWLHGDPGQPSPPESRIHGRNREWTALNNEDIISMPDKWEYPWYAAWDLAFHCIPLAMLDAEFAKNQLILFLREWYMHPNGQIPAYEWAFGDVNPPVHAWACLQVYKIDAERNGRADKSFLKRIFQKLLLNFT
;
A
#
# COMPACT_ATOMS: atom_id res chain seq x y z
N ARG A 1 -10.06 -20.58 -17.71
CA ARG A 1 -11.34 -19.83 -17.81
C ARG A 1 -11.71 -19.36 -16.42
N LEU A 2 -11.87 -18.05 -16.20
CA LEU A 2 -12.16 -17.45 -14.89
C LEU A 2 -13.60 -17.67 -14.38
N CYS A 3 -14.45 -18.35 -15.16
CA CYS A 3 -15.78 -18.79 -14.74
C CYS A 3 -16.12 -20.13 -15.44
N ARG A 4 -16.84 -21.02 -14.73
CA ARG A 4 -17.35 -22.30 -15.27
C ARG A 4 -18.66 -22.11 -16.04
N GLU A 5 -19.41 -21.06 -15.75
CA GLU A 5 -20.68 -20.76 -16.39
C GLU A 5 -20.47 -20.09 -17.75
N LYS A 6 -21.39 -20.37 -18.67
CA LYS A 6 -21.41 -19.73 -19.98
C LYS A 6 -21.84 -18.26 -19.77
N PRO A 7 -21.06 -17.27 -20.19
CA PRO A 7 -21.43 -15.87 -20.01
C PRO A 7 -22.75 -15.58 -20.74
N ALA A 8 -23.58 -14.73 -20.13
CA ALA A 8 -24.80 -14.25 -20.76
C ALA A 8 -24.48 -13.58 -22.11
N ALA A 9 -25.43 -13.64 -23.06
CA ALA A 9 -25.24 -13.05 -24.40
C ALA A 9 -25.03 -11.53 -24.38
N SER A 10 -25.54 -10.84 -23.35
CA SER A 10 -25.30 -9.42 -23.08
C SER A 10 -24.98 -9.26 -21.58
N PRO A 11 -23.69 -9.39 -21.19
CA PRO A 11 -23.29 -9.34 -19.78
C PRO A 11 -23.36 -7.92 -19.19
N LEU A 12 -23.38 -6.89 -20.04
CA LEU A 12 -23.47 -5.48 -19.67
C LEU A 12 -24.83 -4.90 -20.11
N GLY A 13 -25.91 -5.45 -19.56
CA GLY A 13 -27.27 -4.99 -19.84
C GLY A 13 -27.76 -3.90 -18.85
N LYS A 14 -29.08 -3.68 -18.81
CA LYS A 14 -29.71 -2.65 -17.96
C LYS A 14 -29.31 -2.70 -16.47
N ALA A 15 -29.07 -3.89 -15.93
CA ALA A 15 -28.62 -4.04 -14.54
C ALA A 15 -27.21 -3.48 -14.32
N PHE A 16 -26.32 -3.62 -15.32
CA PHE A 16 -25.00 -3.00 -15.30
C PHE A 16 -25.13 -1.47 -15.36
N ASP A 17 -25.93 -0.93 -16.28
CA ASP A 17 -26.11 0.54 -16.39
C ASP A 17 -26.69 1.15 -15.11
N ALA A 18 -27.65 0.46 -14.48
CA ALA A 18 -28.23 0.87 -13.22
C ALA A 18 -27.19 0.83 -12.08
N ALA A 19 -26.39 -0.23 -12.00
CA ALA A 19 -25.31 -0.34 -11.02
C ALA A 19 -24.23 0.72 -11.24
N PHE A 20 -23.80 0.95 -12.48
CA PHE A 20 -22.79 1.95 -12.83
C PHE A 20 -23.26 3.36 -12.46
N SER A 21 -24.51 3.70 -12.83
CA SER A 21 -25.13 4.97 -12.46
C SER A 21 -25.26 5.15 -10.95
N LEU A 22 -25.57 4.08 -10.21
CA LEU A 22 -25.62 4.10 -8.74
C LEU A 22 -24.23 4.36 -8.15
N ARG A 23 -23.19 3.66 -8.62
CA ARG A 23 -21.80 3.85 -8.15
C ARG A 23 -21.27 5.26 -8.43
N ILE A 24 -21.63 5.89 -9.55
CA ILE A 24 -21.29 7.29 -9.84
C ILE A 24 -21.88 8.22 -8.78
N ARG A 25 -23.16 8.04 -8.44
CA ARG A 25 -23.84 8.87 -7.42
C ARG A 25 -23.23 8.69 -6.04
N GLU A 26 -23.06 7.45 -5.59
CA GLU A 26 -22.45 7.15 -4.29
C GLU A 26 -21.01 7.70 -4.18
N ALA A 27 -20.23 7.62 -5.27
CA ALA A 27 -18.91 8.23 -5.31
C ALA A 27 -18.99 9.76 -5.20
N GLY A 28 -19.94 10.38 -5.90
CA GLY A 28 -20.19 11.83 -5.79
C GLY A 28 -20.53 12.25 -4.36
N GLU A 29 -21.48 11.55 -3.73
CA GLU A 29 -21.88 11.78 -2.34
C GLU A 29 -20.69 11.62 -1.39
N PHE A 30 -19.91 10.54 -1.54
CA PHE A 30 -18.71 10.32 -0.73
C PHE A 30 -17.69 11.45 -0.87
N TYR A 31 -17.29 11.82 -2.10
CA TYR A 31 -16.28 12.87 -2.30
C TYR A 31 -16.76 14.25 -1.88
N HIS A 32 -18.07 14.52 -1.93
CA HIS A 32 -18.63 15.76 -1.42
C HIS A 32 -18.38 15.93 0.10
N THR A 33 -18.34 14.82 0.86
CA THR A 33 -17.97 14.87 2.29
C THR A 33 -16.51 15.23 2.56
N LEU A 34 -15.63 15.16 1.53
CA LEU A 34 -14.20 15.43 1.62
C LEU A 34 -13.79 16.82 1.09
N GLN A 35 -14.73 17.50 0.45
CA GLN A 35 -14.48 18.72 -0.31
C GLN A 35 -14.09 19.88 0.62
N PRO A 36 -12.97 20.57 0.33
CA PRO A 36 -12.61 21.77 1.07
C PRO A 36 -13.40 22.97 0.53
N GLY A 37 -14.57 23.24 1.13
CA GLY A 37 -15.39 24.40 0.77
C GLY A 37 -16.25 24.19 -0.48
N GLU A 38 -16.59 25.26 -1.19
CA GLU A 38 -17.60 25.26 -2.27
C GLU A 38 -17.01 25.39 -3.70
N ASP A 39 -15.69 25.50 -3.84
CA ASP A 39 -15.04 25.63 -5.16
C ASP A 39 -15.04 24.29 -5.92
N GLU A 40 -15.79 24.24 -7.02
CA GLU A 40 -15.95 23.03 -7.85
C GLU A 40 -14.66 22.61 -8.56
N ASP A 41 -13.80 23.54 -8.95
CA ASP A 41 -12.55 23.22 -9.65
C ASP A 41 -11.54 22.61 -8.67
N LEU A 42 -11.41 23.19 -7.47
CA LEU A 42 -10.59 22.61 -6.41
C LEU A 42 -11.10 21.22 -5.97
N ALA A 43 -12.42 21.03 -5.90
CA ALA A 43 -13.02 19.73 -5.63
C ALA A 43 -12.65 18.69 -6.70
N ASN A 44 -12.69 19.10 -7.97
CA ASN A 44 -12.34 18.26 -9.10
C ASN A 44 -10.84 17.89 -9.11
N ILE A 45 -9.95 18.85 -8.85
CA ILE A 45 -8.50 18.62 -8.72
C ILE A 45 -8.22 17.62 -7.59
N GLN A 46 -8.82 17.82 -6.42
CA GLN A 46 -8.65 16.92 -5.28
C GLN A 46 -9.13 15.49 -5.61
N ARG A 47 -10.30 15.35 -6.23
CA ARG A 47 -10.85 14.05 -6.63
C ARG A 47 -9.93 13.31 -7.61
N GLN A 48 -9.35 14.03 -8.57
CA GLN A 48 -8.40 13.44 -9.52
C GLN A 48 -7.09 13.02 -8.84
N ALA A 49 -6.58 13.82 -7.91
CA ALA A 49 -5.41 13.45 -7.11
C ALA A 49 -5.66 12.17 -6.29
N PHE A 50 -6.82 12.07 -5.63
CA PHE A 50 -7.24 10.86 -4.94
C PHE A 50 -7.39 9.66 -5.87
N ALA A 51 -7.95 9.85 -7.06
CA ALA A 51 -8.03 8.79 -8.05
C ALA A 51 -6.62 8.29 -8.43
N GLY A 52 -5.66 9.19 -8.65
CA GLY A 52 -4.25 8.83 -8.88
C GLY A 52 -3.70 7.92 -7.78
N MET A 53 -3.88 8.29 -6.50
CA MET A 53 -3.45 7.47 -5.36
C MET A 53 -4.08 6.08 -5.34
N LEU A 54 -5.38 5.97 -5.65
CA LEU A 54 -6.09 4.69 -5.68
C LEU A 54 -5.64 3.80 -6.84
N TRP A 55 -5.37 4.39 -8.01
CA TRP A 55 -4.97 3.67 -9.22
C TRP A 55 -3.48 3.26 -9.23
N SER A 56 -2.66 3.83 -8.35
CA SER A 56 -1.25 3.42 -8.17
C SER A 56 -1.05 2.27 -7.18
N LYS A 57 -2.14 1.71 -6.61
CA LYS A 57 -2.08 0.49 -5.81
C LYS A 57 -1.76 -0.71 -6.70
N GLN A 58 -0.72 -1.46 -6.37
CA GLN A 58 -0.28 -2.62 -7.16
C GLN A 58 -0.06 -3.84 -6.28
N TYR A 59 -0.42 -5.02 -6.79
CA TYR A 59 0.04 -6.27 -6.18
C TYR A 59 1.54 -6.40 -6.41
N PHE A 60 2.29 -6.58 -5.32
CA PHE A 60 3.75 -6.69 -5.37
C PHE A 60 4.17 -7.99 -4.68
N ASN A 61 4.80 -8.88 -5.46
CA ASN A 61 5.30 -10.15 -4.97
C ASN A 61 6.82 -10.21 -5.09
N ILE A 62 7.49 -10.41 -3.96
CA ILE A 62 8.90 -10.80 -3.93
C ILE A 62 9.13 -11.79 -2.79
N ASP A 63 9.66 -12.96 -3.09
CA ASP A 63 10.04 -13.99 -2.11
C ASP A 63 11.57 -14.11 -2.17
N MET A 64 12.27 -13.44 -1.25
CA MET A 64 13.74 -13.45 -1.22
C MET A 64 14.33 -14.85 -1.01
N PRO A 65 13.80 -15.71 -0.12
CA PRO A 65 14.22 -17.11 -0.02
C PRO A 65 14.17 -17.83 -1.37
N ARG A 66 13.04 -17.75 -2.09
CA ARG A 66 12.87 -18.38 -3.40
C ARG A 66 13.74 -17.75 -4.47
N TRP A 67 13.92 -16.43 -4.44
CA TRP A 67 14.83 -15.73 -5.34
C TRP A 67 16.26 -16.25 -5.22
N LEU A 68 16.77 -16.37 -3.99
CA LEU A 68 18.13 -16.79 -3.68
C LEU A 68 18.38 -18.28 -3.95
N HIS A 69 17.42 -19.15 -3.63
CA HIS A 69 17.60 -20.60 -3.67
C HIS A 69 17.00 -21.30 -4.90
N GLY A 70 16.10 -20.61 -5.62
CA GLY A 70 15.38 -21.15 -6.78
C GLY A 70 14.10 -21.89 -6.42
N ASP A 71 13.32 -22.20 -7.45
CA ASP A 71 12.04 -22.89 -7.33
C ASP A 71 12.22 -24.41 -7.11
N PRO A 72 11.38 -25.04 -6.27
CA PRO A 72 11.39 -26.49 -6.12
C PRO A 72 11.21 -27.21 -7.47
N GLY A 73 12.12 -28.13 -7.79
CA GLY A 73 12.07 -28.93 -9.02
C GLY A 73 12.60 -28.21 -10.28
N GLN A 74 13.13 -27.00 -10.15
CA GLN A 74 13.85 -26.30 -11.22
C GLN A 74 15.37 -26.42 -11.03
N PRO A 75 16.19 -26.16 -12.07
CA PRO A 75 17.64 -26.07 -11.92
C PRO A 75 18.03 -25.03 -10.87
N SER A 76 19.10 -25.32 -10.11
CA SER A 76 19.62 -24.37 -9.14
C SER A 76 20.06 -23.05 -9.82
N PRO A 77 19.82 -21.90 -9.17
CA PRO A 77 20.27 -20.63 -9.70
C PRO A 77 21.81 -20.54 -9.74
N PRO A 78 22.38 -19.64 -10.56
CA PRO A 78 23.82 -19.42 -10.61
C PRO A 78 24.38 -19.06 -9.22
N GLU A 79 25.56 -19.56 -8.89
CA GLU A 79 26.22 -19.31 -7.58
C GLU A 79 26.40 -17.81 -7.31
N SER A 80 26.62 -16.99 -8.35
CA SER A 80 26.72 -15.54 -8.21
C SER A 80 25.48 -14.86 -7.61
N ARG A 81 24.31 -15.51 -7.61
CA ARG A 81 23.05 -14.95 -7.12
C ARG A 81 23.09 -14.64 -5.62
N ILE A 82 23.75 -15.46 -4.81
CA ILE A 82 23.85 -15.24 -3.35
C ILE A 82 24.72 -14.04 -3.00
N HIS A 83 25.49 -13.52 -3.95
CA HIS A 83 26.32 -12.34 -3.81
C HIS A 83 25.68 -11.08 -4.45
N GLY A 84 24.45 -11.21 -4.97
CA GLY A 84 23.75 -10.15 -5.67
C GLY A 84 23.12 -9.09 -4.75
N ARG A 85 22.36 -8.20 -5.38
CA ARG A 85 21.54 -7.17 -4.74
C ARG A 85 20.67 -7.78 -3.63
N ASN A 86 20.54 -7.06 -2.51
CA ASN A 86 19.69 -7.41 -1.37
C ASN A 86 20.02 -8.77 -0.71
N ARG A 87 21.21 -9.35 -0.92
CA ARG A 87 21.59 -10.65 -0.34
C ARG A 87 21.47 -10.78 1.18
N GLU A 88 21.54 -9.65 1.91
CA GLU A 88 21.39 -9.61 3.37
C GLU A 88 19.91 -9.74 3.81
N TRP A 89 18.95 -9.55 2.90
CA TRP A 89 17.50 -9.58 3.18
C TRP A 89 16.90 -10.96 2.92
N THR A 90 17.50 -11.99 3.53
CA THR A 90 17.21 -13.39 3.22
C THR A 90 15.80 -13.86 3.57
N ALA A 91 15.12 -13.17 4.50
CA ALA A 91 13.80 -13.54 4.99
C ALA A 91 12.66 -12.64 4.45
N LEU A 92 12.99 -11.63 3.64
CA LEU A 92 11.99 -10.66 3.15
C LEU A 92 11.02 -11.33 2.18
N ASN A 93 9.73 -11.14 2.42
CA ASN A 93 8.64 -11.66 1.61
C ASN A 93 7.52 -10.63 1.49
N ASN A 94 7.16 -10.26 0.26
CA ASN A 94 6.04 -9.38 -0.03
C ASN A 94 4.99 -10.15 -0.81
N GLU A 95 3.72 -10.02 -0.43
CA GLU A 95 2.62 -10.65 -1.15
C GLU A 95 1.33 -9.83 -1.02
N ASP A 96 1.46 -8.51 -1.14
CA ASP A 96 0.40 -7.57 -0.75
C ASP A 96 0.12 -6.55 -1.85
N ILE A 97 -1.07 -5.93 -1.77
CA ILE A 97 -1.39 -4.72 -2.55
C ILE A 97 -0.76 -3.53 -1.83
N ILE A 98 0.17 -2.84 -2.49
CA ILE A 98 0.95 -1.73 -1.93
C ILE A 98 0.71 -0.46 -2.74
N SER A 99 0.63 0.68 -2.07
CA SER A 99 0.60 2.00 -2.72
C SER A 99 1.97 2.34 -3.31
N MET A 100 2.08 2.42 -4.63
CA MET A 100 3.32 2.76 -5.32
C MET A 100 3.44 4.26 -5.60
N PRO A 101 4.67 4.81 -5.72
CA PRO A 101 4.86 6.20 -6.15
C PRO A 101 4.28 6.45 -7.54
N ASP A 102 4.46 5.50 -8.45
CA ASP A 102 3.87 5.52 -9.78
C ASP A 102 3.62 4.09 -10.29
N LYS A 103 2.70 3.93 -11.24
CA LYS A 103 2.38 2.62 -11.82
C LYS A 103 3.29 2.18 -12.96
N TRP A 104 4.04 3.11 -13.56
CA TRP A 104 4.81 2.89 -14.78
C TRP A 104 6.31 3.12 -14.59
N GLU A 105 6.72 4.28 -14.09
CA GLU A 105 8.12 4.65 -13.86
C GLU A 105 8.66 4.00 -12.57
N TYR A 106 7.84 3.99 -11.51
CA TYR A 106 8.21 3.47 -10.20
C TYR A 106 7.28 2.35 -9.73
N PRO A 107 7.14 1.21 -10.47
CA PRO A 107 6.22 0.13 -10.14
C PRO A 107 6.71 -0.77 -8.99
N TRP A 108 7.36 -0.17 -8.01
CA TRP A 108 7.97 -0.77 -6.84
C TRP A 108 7.74 0.15 -5.64
N TYR A 109 7.71 -0.41 -4.43
CA TYR A 109 7.46 0.40 -3.24
C TYR A 109 8.72 1.16 -2.82
N ALA A 110 8.51 2.38 -2.33
CA ALA A 110 9.49 3.12 -1.57
C ALA A 110 8.89 3.39 -0.19
N ALA A 111 9.51 2.89 0.88
CA ALA A 111 8.91 2.92 2.22
C ALA A 111 8.69 4.35 2.73
N TRP A 112 9.60 5.27 2.41
CA TRP A 112 9.46 6.67 2.80
C TRP A 112 8.38 7.41 2.00
N ASP A 113 8.27 7.23 0.67
CA ASP A 113 7.15 7.75 -0.12
C ASP A 113 5.81 7.21 0.40
N LEU A 114 5.74 5.90 0.72
CA LEU A 114 4.53 5.27 1.25
C LEU A 114 4.05 5.92 2.56
N ALA A 115 4.97 6.37 3.41
CA ALA A 115 4.62 7.12 4.62
C ALA A 115 3.85 8.41 4.26
N PHE A 116 4.25 9.12 3.20
CA PHE A 116 3.53 10.29 2.69
C PHE A 116 2.23 9.92 1.98
N HIS A 117 2.20 8.83 1.19
CA HIS A 117 1.00 8.33 0.53
C HIS A 117 -0.13 8.05 1.52
N CYS A 118 0.21 7.53 2.70
CA CYS A 118 -0.76 7.16 3.73
C CYS A 118 -1.55 8.37 4.28
N ILE A 119 -1.04 9.59 4.16
CA ILE A 119 -1.72 10.81 4.64
C ILE A 119 -3.00 11.10 3.82
N PRO A 120 -2.94 11.34 2.49
CA PRO A 120 -4.14 11.50 1.70
C PRO A 120 -4.97 10.21 1.63
N LEU A 121 -4.35 9.03 1.65
CA LEU A 121 -5.09 7.77 1.69
C LEU A 121 -5.95 7.64 2.96
N ALA A 122 -5.50 8.14 4.11
CA ALA A 122 -6.30 8.13 5.34
C ALA A 122 -7.56 9.00 5.24
N MET A 123 -7.60 9.97 4.32
CA MET A 123 -8.80 10.74 4.00
C MET A 123 -9.80 9.95 3.14
N LEU A 124 -9.39 8.84 2.54
CA LEU A 124 -10.27 7.99 1.73
C LEU A 124 -10.65 6.71 2.49
N ASP A 125 -9.63 6.08 3.05
CA ASP A 125 -9.67 4.78 3.69
C ASP A 125 -8.52 4.71 4.72
N ALA A 126 -8.84 5.11 5.94
CA ALA A 126 -7.90 5.09 7.06
C ALA A 126 -7.46 3.66 7.39
N GLU A 127 -8.31 2.65 7.23
CA GLU A 127 -7.95 1.27 7.51
C GLU A 127 -6.89 0.77 6.51
N PHE A 128 -7.04 1.09 5.22
CA PHE A 128 -6.00 0.82 4.23
C PHE A 128 -4.69 1.51 4.60
N ALA A 129 -4.69 2.82 4.89
CA ALA A 129 -3.48 3.56 5.25
C ALA A 129 -2.78 2.98 6.49
N LYS A 130 -3.55 2.62 7.52
CA LYS A 130 -3.03 1.93 8.72
C LYS A 130 -2.38 0.60 8.37
N ASN A 131 -3.04 -0.20 7.53
CA ASN A 131 -2.52 -1.51 7.11
C ASN A 131 -1.24 -1.39 6.29
N GLN A 132 -1.13 -0.39 5.41
CA GLN A 132 0.10 -0.10 4.66
C GLN A 132 1.27 0.24 5.58
N LEU A 133 1.07 1.07 6.60
CA LEU A 133 2.12 1.41 7.57
C LEU A 133 2.54 0.20 8.43
N ILE A 134 1.58 -0.64 8.83
CA ILE A 134 1.86 -1.86 9.58
C ILE A 134 2.63 -2.88 8.73
N LEU A 135 2.36 -2.94 7.42
CA LEU A 135 2.97 -3.89 6.48
C LEU A 135 4.50 -3.88 6.60
N PHE A 136 5.09 -2.70 6.50
CA PHE A 136 6.54 -2.48 6.55
C PHE A 136 7.17 -2.73 7.92
N LEU A 137 6.33 -2.91 8.94
CA LEU A 137 6.72 -3.23 10.31
C LEU A 137 6.47 -4.71 10.66
N ARG A 138 6.13 -5.55 9.68
CA ARG A 138 5.99 -6.99 9.87
C ARG A 138 7.35 -7.68 9.81
N GLU A 139 7.46 -8.75 10.55
CA GLU A 139 8.65 -9.58 10.72
C GLU A 139 9.13 -10.23 9.42
N TRP A 140 8.27 -10.37 8.42
CA TRP A 140 8.63 -10.84 7.07
C TRP A 140 8.87 -9.70 6.07
N TYR A 141 8.74 -8.43 6.49
CA TYR A 141 9.15 -7.25 5.70
C TYR A 141 10.44 -6.65 6.26
N MET A 142 10.58 -6.58 7.58
CA MET A 142 11.72 -5.98 8.24
C MET A 142 12.93 -6.90 8.20
N HIS A 143 14.12 -6.30 8.14
CA HIS A 143 15.35 -7.02 8.39
C HIS A 143 15.43 -7.39 9.90
N PRO A 144 16.08 -8.50 10.29
CA PRO A 144 16.18 -8.91 11.69
C PRO A 144 16.80 -7.89 12.65
N ASN A 145 17.55 -6.91 12.14
CA ASN A 145 18.10 -5.80 12.92
C ASN A 145 17.12 -4.64 13.12
N GLY A 146 15.86 -4.75 12.68
CA GLY A 146 14.88 -3.68 12.78
C GLY A 146 14.74 -2.78 11.54
N GLN A 147 15.60 -2.91 10.54
CA GLN A 147 15.53 -2.03 9.37
C GLN A 147 14.26 -2.28 8.53
N ILE A 148 13.59 -1.20 8.16
CA ILE A 148 12.50 -1.20 7.15
C ILE A 148 13.14 -1.20 5.76
N PRO A 149 12.69 -2.04 4.81
CA PRO A 149 13.27 -2.08 3.47
C PRO A 149 13.01 -0.75 2.75
N ALA A 150 14.06 -0.10 2.24
CA ALA A 150 13.93 1.18 1.54
C ALA A 150 13.12 1.04 0.24
N TYR A 151 13.68 0.34 -0.74
CA TYR A 151 13.06 0.10 -2.04
C TYR A 151 13.71 -1.09 -2.77
N GLU A 152 13.06 -1.62 -3.81
CA GLU A 152 13.46 -2.87 -4.48
C GLU A 152 14.94 -2.92 -4.91
N TRP A 153 15.51 -1.78 -5.33
CA TRP A 153 16.89 -1.70 -5.80
C TRP A 153 17.95 -1.73 -4.70
N ALA A 154 17.60 -1.42 -3.47
CA ALA A 154 18.51 -1.43 -2.34
C ALA A 154 17.70 -1.44 -1.03
N PHE A 155 17.25 -2.60 -0.57
CA PHE A 155 16.46 -2.68 0.66
C PHE A 155 17.20 -2.12 1.88
N GLY A 156 18.52 -2.28 1.91
CA GLY A 156 19.39 -1.78 2.98
C GLY A 156 19.74 -0.30 2.89
N ASP A 157 19.23 0.44 1.90
CA ASP A 157 19.53 1.88 1.79
C ASP A 157 18.91 2.69 2.94
N VAL A 158 19.46 3.87 3.19
CA VAL A 158 19.01 4.75 4.27
C VAL A 158 17.96 5.70 3.73
N ASN A 159 16.80 5.77 4.38
CA ASN A 159 15.74 6.71 4.05
C ASN A 159 15.40 7.60 5.26
N PRO A 160 14.83 8.81 5.04
CA PRO A 160 14.35 9.64 6.14
C PRO A 160 13.37 8.89 7.06
N PRO A 161 13.49 9.00 8.40
CA PRO A 161 12.69 8.22 9.36
C PRO A 161 11.28 8.82 9.57
N VAL A 162 10.51 8.94 8.49
CA VAL A 162 9.18 9.57 8.48
C VAL A 162 8.04 8.60 8.85
N HIS A 163 8.33 7.30 9.00
CA HIS A 163 7.30 6.27 9.22
C HIS A 163 6.50 6.50 10.51
N ALA A 164 7.18 6.78 11.63
CA ALA A 164 6.54 7.05 12.91
C ALA A 164 5.64 8.31 12.87
N TRP A 165 6.10 9.35 12.16
CA TRP A 165 5.32 10.57 11.92
C TRP A 165 4.04 10.24 11.14
N ALA A 166 4.15 9.48 10.04
CA ALA A 166 2.99 9.10 9.24
C ALA A 166 1.97 8.30 10.04
N CYS A 167 2.42 7.35 10.89
CA CYS A 167 1.55 6.61 11.79
C CYS A 167 0.76 7.53 12.72
N LEU A 168 1.40 8.54 13.30
CA LEU A 168 0.72 9.51 14.16
C LEU A 168 -0.28 10.37 13.38
N GLN A 169 0.06 10.80 12.16
CA GLN A 169 -0.85 11.59 11.33
C GLN A 169 -2.08 10.78 10.91
N VAL A 170 -1.90 9.54 10.43
CA VAL A 170 -3.01 8.65 10.07
C VAL A 170 -3.93 8.40 11.27
N TYR A 171 -3.36 8.19 12.47
CA TYR A 171 -4.15 8.06 13.69
C TYR A 171 -4.98 9.32 13.99
N LYS A 172 -4.41 10.52 13.83
CA LYS A 172 -5.13 11.78 14.07
C LYS A 172 -6.25 11.99 13.06
N ILE A 173 -5.97 11.80 11.77
CA ILE A 173 -6.95 11.92 10.68
C ILE A 173 -8.11 10.97 10.91
N ASP A 174 -7.82 9.70 11.23
CA ASP A 174 -8.85 8.71 11.53
C ASP A 174 -9.70 9.09 12.75
N ALA A 175 -9.06 9.56 13.83
CA ALA A 175 -9.76 9.97 15.05
C ALA A 175 -10.69 11.16 14.82
N GLU A 176 -10.26 12.15 14.03
CA GLU A 176 -11.05 13.33 13.68
C GLU A 176 -12.28 12.94 12.85
N ARG A 177 -12.09 12.07 11.85
CA ARG A 177 -13.17 11.66 10.94
C ARG A 177 -14.20 10.72 11.57
N ASN A 178 -13.73 9.77 12.37
CA ASN A 178 -14.59 8.76 12.99
C ASN A 178 -15.07 9.16 14.39
N GLY A 179 -14.64 10.33 14.90
CA GLY A 179 -14.94 10.82 16.25
C GLY A 179 -14.38 9.94 17.38
N ARG A 180 -13.54 8.95 17.06
CA ARG A 180 -12.98 7.98 18.02
C ARG A 180 -11.55 7.61 17.64
N ALA A 181 -10.65 7.81 18.60
CA ALA A 181 -9.26 7.40 18.50
C ALA A 181 -9.08 5.87 18.49
N ASP A 182 -8.35 5.37 17.49
CA ASP A 182 -7.90 3.98 17.43
C ASP A 182 -6.62 3.74 18.24
N LYS A 183 -6.80 3.56 19.55
CA LYS A 183 -5.69 3.26 20.47
C LYS A 183 -5.05 1.90 20.21
N SER A 184 -5.78 0.95 19.60
CA SER A 184 -5.26 -0.38 19.30
C SER A 184 -4.21 -0.31 18.20
N PHE A 185 -4.48 0.48 17.15
CA PHE A 185 -3.52 0.80 16.10
C PHE A 185 -2.23 1.42 16.66
N LEU A 186 -2.34 2.47 17.50
CA LEU A 186 -1.16 3.10 18.10
C LEU A 186 -0.34 2.13 18.96
N LYS A 187 -0.99 1.35 19.82
CA LYS A 187 -0.30 0.35 20.65
C LYS A 187 0.48 -0.64 19.79
N ARG A 188 -0.14 -1.15 18.71
CA ARG A 188 0.48 -2.12 17.80
C ARG A 188 1.71 -1.54 17.11
N ILE A 189 1.60 -0.32 16.57
CA ILE A 189 2.70 0.33 15.86
C ILE A 189 3.81 0.73 16.79
N PHE A 190 3.50 1.28 17.96
CA PHE A 190 4.51 1.67 18.94
C PHE A 190 5.43 0.49 19.29
N GLN A 191 4.87 -0.68 19.58
CA GLN A 191 5.64 -1.89 19.88
C GLN A 191 6.54 -2.31 18.70
N LYS A 192 6.05 -2.19 17.46
CA LYS A 192 6.84 -2.55 16.28
C LYS A 192 7.93 -1.51 15.94
N LEU A 193 7.65 -0.23 16.15
CA LEU A 193 8.63 0.85 15.94
C LEU A 193 9.77 0.81 16.97
N LEU A 194 9.53 0.28 18.18
CA LEU A 194 10.62 0.03 19.13
C LEU A 194 11.68 -0.93 18.57
N LEU A 195 11.27 -1.93 17.79
CA LEU A 195 12.20 -2.83 17.11
C LEU A 195 12.92 -2.16 15.94
N ASN A 196 12.30 -1.14 15.32
CA ASN A 196 12.90 -0.40 14.21
C ASN A 196 13.96 0.61 14.64
N PHE A 197 13.86 1.13 15.86
CA PHE A 197 14.72 2.21 16.36
C PHE A 197 15.91 1.71 17.21
N THR A 198 16.16 0.40 17.23
CA THR A 198 17.29 -0.24 17.95
C THR A 198 18.38 -0.67 16.98
#